data_AF-A0A840HKM5-F1
#
_entry.id   AF-A0A840HKM5-F1
#
_cell.length_a   1.000
_cell.length_b   1.000
_cell.length_c   1.000
_cell.angle_alpha   90.00
_cell.angle_beta   90.00
_cell.angle_gamma   90.00
#
_symmetry.space_group_name_H-M   'P 1'
#
loop_
_entity.id
_entity.type
_entity.pdbx_description
1 polymer ?
#
loop_
_entity_poly.entity_id
_entity_poly.type
_entity_poly.pdbx_seq_one_letter_code
_entity_poly.pdbx_strand_id
1 'polypeptide(L)'
;MVFLSFVYRFITNFAFMAVVYFSLNFMEKYPNRAILAILVLIYAAMRAVSTLRAFYFFQKIEKLEAETRRLQGPINDGSGGTNARKQVVADVARLRRDGELKSYMDLFFLALIVLLCVAAIMRQ
;
A
#
# COMPACT_ATOMS: atom_id res chain seq x y z
N MET A 1 18.81 1.87 3.43
CA MET A 1 17.89 2.82 2.75
C MET A 1 16.43 2.35 2.76
N VAL A 2 16.13 1.06 2.55
CA VAL A 2 14.74 0.52 2.55
C VAL A 2 14.03 0.68 3.90
N PHE A 3 14.72 0.37 5.01
CA PHE A 3 14.17 0.52 6.36
C PHE A 3 13.71 1.95 6.67
N LEU A 4 14.50 2.96 6.29
CA LEU A 4 14.13 4.37 6.49
C LEU A 4 12.88 4.75 5.70
N SER A 5 12.71 4.22 4.48
CA SER A 5 11.50 4.43 3.68
C SER A 5 10.26 3.79 4.32
N PHE A 6 10.44 2.66 5.00
CA PHE A 6 9.39 1.97 5.75
C PHE A 6 8.96 2.78 6.96
N VAL A 7 9.93 3.21 7.78
CA VAL A 7 9.70 4.06 8.97
C VAL A 7 9.04 5.38 8.57
N TYR A 8 9.53 6.04 7.51
CA TYR A 8 8.91 7.26 7.01
C TYR A 8 7.44 7.05 6.63
N ARG A 9 7.13 6.00 5.86
CA ARG A 9 5.76 5.68 5.44
C ARG A 9 4.86 5.41 6.66
N PHE A 10 5.36 4.64 7.63
CA PHE A 10 4.66 4.35 8.87
C PHE A 10 4.34 5.63 9.64
N ILE A 11 5.33 6.50 9.87
CA ILE A 11 5.16 7.76 10.60
C ILE A 11 4.17 8.67 9.86
N THR A 12 4.25 8.79 8.54
CA THR A 12 3.32 9.64 7.77
C THR A 12 1.87 9.15 7.86
N ASN A 13 1.65 7.84 7.78
CA ASN A 13 0.31 7.25 7.86
C ASN A 13 -0.24 7.32 9.30
N PHE A 14 0.62 7.11 10.29
CA PHE A 14 0.27 7.29 11.69
C PHE A 14 -0.09 8.74 12.01
N ALA A 15 0.69 9.70 11.53
CA ALA A 15 0.41 11.13 11.71
C ALA A 15 -0.93 11.52 11.05
N PHE A 16 -1.21 11.01 9.84
CA PHE A 16 -2.50 11.24 9.19
C PHE A 16 -3.67 10.68 10.02
N MET A 17 -3.54 9.44 10.51
CA MET A 17 -4.53 8.85 11.41
C MET A 17 -4.72 9.66 12.70
N ALA A 18 -3.64 10.14 13.32
CA ALA A 18 -3.69 10.96 14.51
C ALA A 18 -4.42 12.29 14.26
N VAL A 19 -4.13 12.96 13.15
CA VAL A 19 -4.83 14.20 12.76
C VAL A 19 -6.32 13.95 12.61
N VAL A 20 -6.72 12.89 11.89
CA VAL A 20 -8.15 12.53 11.74
C VAL A 20 -8.80 12.27 13.10
N TYR A 21 -8.14 11.50 13.97
CA TYR A 21 -8.64 11.19 15.31
C TYR A 21 -8.87 12.46 16.13
N PHE A 22 -7.88 13.34 16.21
CA PHE A 22 -7.99 14.58 16.98
C PHE A 22 -9.02 15.53 16.37
N SER A 23 -9.08 15.68 15.05
CA SER A 23 -10.07 16.53 14.39
C SER A 23 -11.51 16.04 14.63
N LEU A 24 -11.75 14.73 14.59
CA LEU A 24 -13.08 14.17 14.88
C LEU A 24 -13.46 14.32 16.35
N ASN A 25 -12.49 14.21 17.27
CA ASN A 25 -12.75 14.32 18.70
C ASN A 25 -12.91 15.77 19.18
N PHE A 26 -12.24 16.73 18.53
CA PHE A 26 -12.32 18.15 18.89
C PHE A 26 -13.63 18.83 18.43
N MET A 27 -14.32 18.25 17.45
CA MET A 27 -15.59 18.81 16.97
C MET A 27 -16.78 18.30 17.78
N GLU A 28 -17.30 19.18 18.62
CA GLU A 28 -18.46 18.93 19.48
C GLU A 28 -19.78 18.88 18.70
N LYS A 29 -19.90 19.66 17.62
CA LYS A 29 -21.11 19.67 16.79
C LYS A 29 -21.16 18.45 15.87
N TYR A 30 -22.15 17.58 16.11
CA TYR A 30 -22.44 16.41 15.28
C TYR A 30 -22.43 16.66 13.76
N PRO A 31 -23.15 17.68 13.22
CA PRO A 31 -23.19 17.87 11.76
C PRO A 31 -21.81 18.16 11.17
N ASN A 32 -20.99 18.96 11.86
CA ASN A 32 -19.63 19.25 11.41
C ASN A 32 -18.78 17.99 11.44
N ARG A 33 -18.89 17.20 12.52
CA ARG A 33 -18.14 15.94 12.71
C ARG A 33 -18.49 14.93 11.63
N ALA A 34 -19.77 14.79 11.32
CA ALA A 34 -20.26 13.91 10.26
C ALA A 34 -19.73 14.33 8.88
N ILE A 35 -19.75 15.63 8.55
CA ILE A 35 -19.21 16.12 7.27
C ILE A 35 -17.72 15.80 7.14
N LEU A 36 -16.91 16.08 8.17
CA LEU A 36 -15.48 15.73 8.12
C LEU A 36 -15.27 14.22 8.01
N ALA A 37 -16.02 13.41 8.76
CA ALA A 37 -15.92 11.95 8.66
C ALA A 37 -16.23 11.46 7.24
N ILE A 38 -17.28 11.98 6.60
CA ILE A 38 -17.65 11.63 5.22
C ILE A 38 -16.54 12.02 4.24
N LEU A 39 -15.98 13.24 4.35
CA LEU A 39 -14.88 13.69 3.49
C LEU A 39 -13.64 12.79 3.64
N VAL A 40 -13.30 12.41 4.87
CA VAL A 40 -12.18 11.50 5.14
C VAL A 40 -12.47 10.10 4.59
N LEU A 41 -13.71 9.61 4.68
CA LEU A 41 -14.10 8.33 4.08
C LEU A 41 -13.99 8.34 2.55
N ILE A 42 -14.37 9.44 1.88
CA ILE A 42 -14.20 9.59 0.42
C ILE A 42 -12.72 9.58 0.07
N TYR A 43 -11.89 10.32 0.81
CA TYR A 43 -10.44 10.30 0.63
C TYR A 43 -9.85 8.90 0.82
N ALA A 44 -10.26 8.20 1.88
CA ALA A 44 -9.83 6.83 2.15
C ALA A 44 -10.25 5.90 1.00
N ALA A 45 -11.48 6.00 0.48
CA ALA A 45 -11.92 5.19 -0.66
C ALA A 45 -11.04 5.42 -1.90
N MET A 46 -10.75 6.67 -2.26
CA MET A 46 -9.87 6.99 -3.40
C MET A 46 -8.45 6.43 -3.21
N ARG A 47 -7.93 6.52 -1.97
CA ARG A 47 -6.61 6.02 -1.63
C ARG A 47 -6.55 4.49 -1.64
N ALA A 48 -7.62 3.82 -1.22
CA ALA A 48 -7.75 2.36 -1.29
C ALA A 48 -7.73 1.87 -2.75
N VAL A 49 -8.47 2.52 -3.65
CA VAL A 49 -8.49 2.15 -5.08
C VAL A 49 -7.10 2.26 -5.70
N SER A 50 -6.36 3.31 -5.33
CA SER A 50 -5.00 3.54 -5.83
C SER A 50 -4.00 2.48 -5.32
N THR A 51 -4.10 2.07 -4.06
CA THR A 51 -3.25 1.01 -3.47
C THR A 51 -3.61 -0.37 -4.02
N LEU A 52 -4.90 -0.68 -4.22
CA LEU A 52 -5.35 -1.90 -4.88
C LEU A 52 -4.84 -2.00 -6.32
N ARG A 53 -4.86 -0.91 -7.08
CA ARG A 53 -4.29 -0.89 -8.44
C ARG A 53 -2.80 -1.24 -8.44
N ALA A 54 -2.05 -0.77 -7.46
CA ALA A 54 -0.64 -1.13 -7.30
C ALA A 54 -0.47 -2.63 -6.98
N PHE A 55 -1.32 -3.20 -6.12
CA PHE A 55 -1.33 -4.66 -5.86
C PHE A 55 -1.59 -5.49 -7.12
N TYR A 56 -2.58 -5.12 -7.93
CA TYR A 56 -2.84 -5.80 -9.21
C TYR A 56 -1.65 -5.72 -10.16
N PHE A 57 -0.90 -4.61 -10.16
CA PHE A 57 0.32 -4.48 -10.94
C PHE A 57 1.43 -5.43 -10.45
N PHE A 58 1.63 -5.54 -9.13
CA PHE A 58 2.59 -6.49 -8.56
C PHE A 58 2.24 -7.95 -8.85
N GLN A 59 0.96 -8.33 -8.79
CA GLN A 59 0.50 -9.67 -9.17
C GLN A 59 0.74 -9.98 -10.65
N LYS A 60 0.57 -8.98 -11.54
CA LYS A 60 0.91 -9.15 -12.96
C LYS A 60 2.41 -9.37 -13.14
N ILE A 61 3.26 -8.61 -12.42
CA ILE A 61 4.71 -8.83 -12.44
C ILE A 61 5.07 -10.24 -11.96
N GLU A 62 4.46 -10.72 -10.88
CA GLU A 62 4.67 -12.09 -10.38
C GLU A 62 4.38 -13.15 -11.44
N LYS A 63 3.24 -13.01 -12.13
CA LYS A 63 2.85 -13.93 -13.21
C LYS A 63 3.84 -13.88 -14.37
N LEU A 64 4.28 -12.69 -14.78
CA LEU A 64 5.27 -12.50 -15.84
C LEU A 64 6.66 -13.04 -15.43
N GLU A 65 7.04 -12.89 -14.17
CA GLU A 65 8.29 -13.43 -13.61
C GLU A 65 8.27 -14.97 -13.66
N ALA A 66 7.15 -15.58 -13.25
CA ALA A 66 6.96 -17.03 -13.28
C ALA A 66 6.97 -17.57 -14.72
N GLU A 67 6.32 -16.89 -15.66
CA GLU A 67 6.35 -17.24 -17.08
C GLU A 67 7.76 -17.09 -17.68
N THR A 68 8.46 -16.00 -17.38
CA THR A 68 9.85 -15.78 -17.82
C THR A 68 10.79 -16.85 -17.26
N ARG A 69 10.64 -17.23 -15.98
CA ARG A 69 11.44 -18.29 -15.35
C ARG A 69 11.19 -19.66 -16.00
N ARG A 70 9.94 -19.95 -16.39
CA ARG A 70 9.58 -21.17 -17.12
C ARG A 70 10.16 -21.18 -18.54
N LEU A 71 10.14 -20.04 -19.22
CA LEU A 71 10.74 -19.85 -20.55
C LEU A 71 12.27 -19.85 -20.55
N GLN A 72 12.92 -19.59 -19.40
CA GLN A 72 14.38 -19.67 -19.26
C GLN A 72 14.91 -21.10 -19.13
N GLY A 73 14.09 -22.06 -18.66
CA GLY A 73 14.48 -23.47 -18.54
C GLY A 73 14.96 -24.10 -19.86
N PRO A 74 14.26 -23.86 -20.99
CA PRO A 74 14.66 -24.38 -22.31
C PRO A 74 15.75 -23.58 -23.06
N ILE A 75 16.11 -22.37 -22.63
CA ILE A 75 17.03 -21.44 -23.37
C ILE A 75 18.45 -21.44 -22.75
N ASN A 76 18.75 -22.36 -21.83
CA ASN A 76 19.93 -22.32 -20.96
C ASN A 76 21.25 -22.79 -21.61
N ASP A 77 21.29 -23.07 -22.91
CA ASP A 77 22.50 -23.55 -23.62
C ASP A 77 23.42 -22.43 -24.18
N GLY A 78 23.06 -21.15 -24.03
CA GLY A 78 23.85 -20.00 -24.55
C GLY A 78 24.61 -19.21 -23.48
N SER A 79 25.91 -19.43 -23.36
CA SER A 79 26.83 -18.77 -22.42
C SER A 79 27.00 -17.25 -22.67
N GLY A 80 26.65 -16.41 -21.68
CA GLY A 80 27.14 -15.02 -21.58
C GLY A 80 26.17 -14.01 -20.95
N GLY A 81 24.87 -14.11 -21.22
CA GLY A 81 23.86 -13.13 -20.76
C GLY A 81 23.06 -13.51 -19.50
N THR A 82 23.33 -14.68 -18.92
CA THR A 82 22.46 -15.36 -17.95
C THR A 82 22.59 -14.84 -16.51
N ASN A 83 23.77 -14.43 -16.06
CA ASN A 83 23.97 -13.96 -14.68
C ASN A 83 23.37 -12.56 -14.44
N ALA A 84 23.56 -11.63 -15.39
CA ALA A 84 22.95 -10.31 -15.32
C ALA A 84 21.41 -10.38 -15.36
N ARG A 85 20.83 -11.25 -16.21
CA ARG A 85 19.37 -11.45 -16.27
C ARG A 85 18.81 -12.11 -15.00
N LYS A 86 19.52 -13.09 -14.42
CA LYS A 86 19.14 -13.69 -13.12
C LYS A 86 19.18 -12.67 -11.99
N GLN A 87 20.16 -11.76 -11.99
CA GLN A 87 20.26 -10.69 -11.01
C GLN A 87 19.13 -9.67 -11.16
N VAL A 88 18.78 -9.27 -12.38
CA VAL A 88 17.63 -8.39 -12.65
C VAL A 88 16.31 -9.01 -12.16
N VAL A 89 16.09 -10.31 -12.39
CA VAL A 89 14.90 -11.02 -11.88
C VAL A 89 14.87 -11.01 -10.35
N ALA A 90 16.01 -11.29 -9.69
CA ALA A 90 16.10 -11.25 -8.24
C ALA A 90 15.84 -9.84 -7.66
N ASP A 91 16.30 -8.80 -8.35
CA ASP A 91 16.09 -7.41 -7.95
C ASP A 91 14.63 -6.97 -8.13
N VAL A 92 13.97 -7.39 -9.23
CA VAL A 92 12.53 -7.17 -9.43
C VAL A 92 11.70 -7.89 -8.36
N ALA A 93 12.05 -9.13 -8.02
CA ALA A 93 11.36 -9.89 -6.97
C ALA A 93 11.52 -9.26 -5.58
N ARG A 94 12.66 -8.61 -5.30
CA ARG A 94 12.87 -7.82 -4.07
C ARG A 94 12.04 -6.54 -4.09
N LEU A 95 12.07 -5.79 -5.19
CA LEU A 95 11.31 -4.55 -5.35
C LEU A 95 9.80 -4.78 -5.22
N ARG A 96 9.31 -5.91 -5.72
CA ARG A 96 7.91 -6.34 -5.60
C ARG A 96 7.52 -6.57 -4.14
N ARG A 97 8.29 -7.38 -3.41
CA ARG A 97 8.02 -7.67 -1.98
C ARG A 97 8.05 -6.41 -1.12
N ASP A 98 9.02 -5.53 -1.35
CA ASP A 98 9.11 -4.25 -0.64
C ASP A 98 7.91 -3.34 -0.96
N GLY A 99 7.46 -3.34 -2.22
CA GLY A 99 6.27 -2.62 -2.66
C GLY A 99 4.97 -3.16 -2.06
N GLU A 100 4.79 -4.48 -2.03
CA GLU A 100 3.66 -5.17 -1.41
C GLU A 100 3.57 -4.83 0.09
N LEU A 101 4.68 -4.95 0.81
CA LEU A 101 4.72 -4.66 2.25
C LEU A 101 4.36 -3.20 2.55
N LYS A 102 4.82 -2.26 1.71
CA LYS A 102 4.47 -0.84 1.84
C LYS A 102 2.98 -0.58 1.58
N SER A 103 2.40 -1.30 0.63
CA SER A 103 0.97 -1.19 0.29
C SER A 103 0.09 -1.80 1.39
N TYR A 104 0.50 -2.91 2.01
CA TYR A 104 -0.19 -3.49 3.16
C TYR A 104 -0.24 -2.54 4.37
N MET A 105 0.88 -1.87 4.68
CA MET A 105 0.89 -0.85 5.73
C MET A 105 -0.11 0.28 5.44
N ASP A 106 -0.14 0.77 4.20
CA ASP A 106 -1.04 1.86 3.80
C ASP A 106 -2.50 1.42 4.02
N LEU A 107 -2.84 0.21 3.59
CA LEU A 107 -4.18 -0.36 3.72
C LEU A 107 -4.60 -0.56 5.19
N PHE A 108 -3.67 -0.99 6.05
CA PHE A 108 -3.91 -1.15 7.49
C PHE A 108 -4.29 0.19 8.14
N PHE A 109 -3.51 1.25 7.92
CA PHE A 109 -3.82 2.57 8.46
C PHE A 109 -5.12 3.13 7.90
N LEU A 110 -5.38 2.91 6.61
CA LEU A 110 -6.63 3.31 5.99
C LEU A 110 -7.84 2.63 6.64
N ALA A 111 -7.74 1.34 6.94
CA ALA A 111 -8.80 0.59 7.60
C ALA A 111 -9.06 1.13 9.02
N LEU A 112 -8.01 1.43 9.78
CA LEU A 112 -8.14 2.07 11.10
C LEU A 112 -8.82 3.43 11.01
N ILE A 113 -8.47 4.26 10.02
CA ILE A 113 -9.10 5.56 9.79
C ILE A 113 -10.60 5.41 9.46
N VAL A 114 -10.95 4.44 8.61
CA VAL A 114 -12.35 4.13 8.32
C VAL A 114 -13.11 3.73 9.59
N LEU A 115 -12.53 2.87 10.43
CA LEU A 115 -13.14 2.49 11.71
C LEU A 115 -13.33 3.70 12.63
N LEU A 116 -12.35 4.61 12.71
CA LEU A 116 -12.47 5.84 13.49
C LEU A 116 -13.60 6.75 12.97
N CYS A 117 -13.71 6.93 11.65
CA CYS A 117 -14.77 7.71 11.04
C CYS A 117 -16.15 7.10 11.34
N VAL A 118 -16.31 5.78 11.17
CA VAL A 118 -17.56 5.08 11.46
C VAL A 118 -17.90 5.17 12.95
N ALA A 119 -16.93 4.95 13.84
CA ALA A 119 -17.13 5.09 15.27
C ALA A 119 -17.54 6.52 15.67
N ALA A 120 -16.95 7.54 15.06
CA ALA A 120 -17.29 8.94 15.33
C ALA A 120 -18.70 9.32 14.84
N ILE A 121 -19.18 8.68 13.77
CA ILE A 121 -20.57 8.83 13.29
C ILE A 121 -21.53 8.12 14.25
N MET A 122 -21.21 6.87 14.64
CA MET A 122 -22.05 6.06 15.52
C MET A 122 -22.11 6.54 16.98
N ARG A 123 -21.09 7.28 17.45
CA ARG A 123 -21.02 7.91 18.78
C ARG A 123 -21.93 9.14 18.90
N GLN A 124 -23.12 9.05 18.33
CA GLN A 124 -24.14 10.09 18.33
C GLN A 124 -24.78 10.21 19.71
#